data_AF-A0A2N6PIW6-F1
#
_entry.id   AF-A0A2N6PIW6-F1
#
_cell.length_a   1.000
_cell.length_b   1.000
_cell.length_c   1.000
_cell.angle_alpha   90.00
_cell.angle_beta   90.00
_cell.angle_gamma   90.00
#
_symmetry.space_group_name_H-M   'P 1'
#
loop_
_entity.id
_entity.type
_entity.pdbx_description
1 polymer ?
#
loop_
_entity_poly.entity_id
_entity_poly.type
_entity_poly.pdbx_seq_one_letter_code
_entity_poly.pdbx_strand_id
1 'polypeptide(L)' 'MRSDEDRLAEIESGDGPDPIASVSGELARVAVAAMDVEGAEASLRDAVASARRAGHTWQSIGDVLGMTRQGALKRFRVA' A
#
# COMPACT_ATOMS: atom_id res chain seq x y z
N MET A 1 -27.59 27.10 -4.71
CA MET A 1 -26.32 26.56 -4.15
C MET A 1 -26.68 25.91 -2.83
N ARG A 2 -26.45 24.61 -2.66
CA ARG A 2 -26.77 23.92 -1.40
C ARG A 2 -25.81 24.36 -0.29
N SER A 3 -26.34 24.56 0.93
CA SER A 3 -25.58 24.95 2.11
C SER A 3 -24.73 23.78 2.62
N ASP A 4 -23.67 24.08 3.37
CA ASP A 4 -22.87 23.06 4.07
C ASP A 4 -23.70 22.35 5.15
N GLU A 5 -24.64 23.08 5.76
CA GLU A 5 -25.61 22.57 6.73
C GLU A 5 -26.54 21.51 6.11
N ASP A 6 -26.99 21.75 4.87
CA ASP A 6 -27.81 20.78 4.11
C ASP A 6 -27.06 19.51 3.74
N ARG A 7 -25.72 19.53 3.71
CA ARG A 7 -24.88 18.35 3.46
C ARG A 7 -24.58 17.59 4.74
N LEU A 8 -24.35 18.31 5.84
CA LEU A 8 -24.13 17.72 7.17
C LEU A 8 -25.38 16.96 7.65
N ALA A 9 -26.57 17.52 7.44
CA ALA A 9 -27.83 16.87 7.79
C ALA A 9 -28.06 15.55 7.03
N GLU A 10 -27.59 15.44 5.79
CA GLU A 10 -27.71 14.22 4.95
C GLU A 10 -26.74 13.11 5.40
N ILE A 11 -25.58 13.48 5.93
CA ILE A 11 -24.61 12.52 6.51
C ILE A 11 -25.14 12.01 7.86
N GLU A 12 -25.70 12.89 8.69
CA GLU A 12 -26.21 12.55 10.02
C GLU A 12 -27.51 11.73 9.97
N SER A 13 -28.34 11.92 8.93
CA SER A 13 -29.58 11.14 8.74
C SER A 13 -29.34 9.68 8.35
N GLY A 14 -28.13 9.33 7.88
CA GLY A 14 -27.82 7.99 7.38
C GLY A 14 -28.51 7.64 6.05
N ASP A 15 -29.16 8.62 5.40
CA ASP A 15 -29.85 8.50 4.10
C ASP A 15 -28.94 8.85 2.91
N GLY A 16 -27.63 8.98 3.17
CA GLY A 16 -26.63 9.11 2.13
C GLY A 16 -26.59 7.85 1.25
N PRO A 17 -26.12 7.95 -0.01
CA PRO A 17 -26.01 6.80 -0.88
C PRO A 17 -25.20 5.70 -0.20
N ASP A 18 -25.71 4.47 -0.24
CA ASP A 18 -24.97 3.30 0.22
C ASP A 18 -23.56 3.33 -0.40
N PRO A 19 -22.50 3.01 0.38
CA PRO A 19 -21.17 2.90 -0.18
C PRO A 19 -21.21 1.99 -1.40
N ILE A 20 -20.66 2.46 -2.52
CA ILE A 20 -20.71 1.78 -3.84
C ILE A 20 -20.23 0.31 -3.72
N ALA A 21 -19.41 0.00 -2.72
CA ALA A 21 -19.26 -1.35 -2.18
C ALA A 21 -18.94 -1.31 -0.67
N SER A 22 -19.84 -1.80 0.19
CA SER A 22 -19.50 -2.15 1.56
C SER A 22 -18.83 -3.53 1.56
N VAL A 23 -17.50 -3.53 1.65
CA VAL A 23 -16.75 -4.79 1.82
C VAL A 23 -16.91 -5.22 3.27
N SER A 24 -17.68 -6.29 3.52
CA SER A 24 -17.96 -6.81 4.86
C SER A 24 -17.42 -8.23 5.06
N GLY A 25 -17.39 -8.70 6.32
CA GLY A 25 -17.04 -10.08 6.66
C GLY A 25 -15.66 -10.50 6.14
N GLU A 26 -15.59 -11.66 5.47
CA GLU A 26 -14.37 -12.25 4.94
C GLU A 26 -13.73 -11.40 3.84
N LEU A 27 -14.55 -10.72 3.01
CA LEU A 27 -14.03 -9.82 1.98
C LEU A 27 -13.33 -8.62 2.60
N ALA A 28 -13.80 -8.11 3.74
CA ALA A 28 -13.14 -7.01 4.43
C ALA A 28 -11.74 -7.44 4.91
N ARG A 29 -11.60 -8.69 5.35
CA ARG A 29 -10.30 -9.26 5.74
C ARG A 29 -9.36 -9.39 4.54
N VAL A 30 -9.88 -9.75 3.36
CA VAL A 30 -9.08 -9.78 2.12
C VAL A 30 -8.60 -8.37 1.76
N ALA A 31 -9.48 -7.36 1.85
CA ALA A 31 -9.10 -5.97 1.57
C ALA A 31 -8.01 -5.47 2.53
N VAL A 32 -8.16 -5.74 3.84
CA VAL A 32 -7.12 -5.40 4.83
C VAL A 32 -5.80 -6.12 4.53
N ALA A 33 -5.84 -7.42 4.27
CA ALA A 33 -4.64 -8.18 3.93
C ALA A 33 -3.95 -7.66 2.65
N ALA A 34 -4.73 -7.21 1.66
CA ALA A 34 -4.18 -6.60 0.45
C ALA A 34 -3.45 -5.28 0.78
N MET A 35 -4.05 -4.43 1.62
CA MET A 35 -3.41 -3.19 2.09
C MET A 35 -2.13 -3.47 2.88
N ASP A 36 -2.13 -4.50 3.73
CA ASP A 36 -0.95 -4.91 4.49
C ASP A 36 0.18 -5.37 3.57
N VAL A 37 -0.14 -6.13 2.51
CA VAL A 37 0.83 -6.53 1.49
C VAL A 37 1.42 -5.31 0.79
N GLU A 38 0.59 -4.37 0.34
CA GLU A 38 1.06 -3.14 -0.31
C GLU A 38 1.98 -2.32 0.62
N GLY A 39 1.62 -2.19 1.90
CA GLY A 39 2.41 -1.51 2.92
C GLY A 39 3.74 -2.21 3.20
N ALA A 40 3.75 -3.53 3.28
CA ALA A 40 4.96 -4.32 3.44
C ALA A 40 5.88 -4.20 2.22
N GLU A 41 5.32 -4.21 1.00
CA GLU A 41 6.09 -4.00 -0.22
C GLU A 41 6.69 -2.59 -0.30
N ALA A 42 5.95 -1.56 0.12
CA ALA A 42 6.47 -0.19 0.21
C ALA A 42 7.64 -0.11 1.22
N SER A 43 7.44 -0.67 2.41
CA SER A 43 8.47 -0.72 3.45
C SER A 43 9.74 -1.45 2.97
N LEU A 44 9.58 -2.53 2.20
CA LEU A 44 10.71 -3.25 1.60
C LEU A 44 11.45 -2.40 0.56
N ARG A 45 10.73 -1.64 -0.29
CA ARG A 45 11.36 -0.72 -1.25
C ARG A 45 12.19 0.35 -0.52
N ASP A 46 11.65 0.94 0.55
CA ASP A 46 12.34 1.95 1.35
C ASP A 46 13.60 1.38 2.01
N ALA A 47 13.52 0.17 2.57
CA ALA A 47 14.66 -0.52 3.15
C ALA A 47 15.76 -0.78 2.11
N VAL A 48 15.39 -1.24 0.91
CA VAL A 48 16.35 -1.44 -0.19
C VAL A 48 16.97 -0.12 -0.63
N ALA A 49 16.19 0.95 -0.77
CA ALA A 49 16.69 2.27 -1.11
C ALA A 49 17.66 2.80 -0.03
N SER A 50 17.34 2.59 1.24
CA SER A 50 18.23 2.91 2.37
C SER A 50 19.54 2.14 2.30
N ALA A 51 19.49 0.82 2.08
CA ALA A 51 20.69 0.00 1.93
C ALA A 51 21.56 0.45 0.74
N ARG A 52 20.93 0.85 -0.37
CA ARG A 52 21.65 1.42 -1.53
C ARG A 52 22.31 2.75 -1.21
N ARG A 53 21.66 3.65 -0.47
CA ARG A 53 22.26 4.91 -0.01
C ARG A 53 23.41 4.67 0.97
N ALA A 54 23.34 3.62 1.78
CA ALA A 54 24.42 3.18 2.66
C ALA A 54 25.59 2.48 1.92
N GLY A 55 25.50 2.32 0.59
CA GLY A 55 26.58 1.77 -0.24
C GLY A 55 26.55 0.25 -0.43
N HIS A 56 25.55 -0.47 0.11
CA HIS A 56 25.44 -1.91 -0.09
C HIS A 56 25.20 -2.26 -1.56
N THR A 57 25.84 -3.32 -2.04
CA THR A 57 25.73 -3.75 -3.44
C THR A 57 24.38 -4.41 -3.72
N TRP A 58 23.96 -4.39 -4.99
CA TRP A 58 22.81 -5.18 -5.45
C TRP A 58 22.98 -6.68 -5.26
N GLN A 59 24.21 -7.19 -5.20
CA GLN A 59 24.47 -8.59 -4.87
C GLN A 59 24.10 -8.87 -3.42
N SER A 60 24.63 -8.08 -2.48
CA SER A 60 24.35 -8.25 -1.04
C SER A 60 22.86 -8.15 -0.71
N ILE A 61 22.16 -7.20 -1.35
CA ILE A 61 20.70 -7.08 -1.21
C ILE A 61 19.99 -8.31 -1.79
N GLY A 62 20.42 -8.79 -2.96
CA GLY A 62 19.90 -10.01 -3.56
C GLY A 62 20.08 -11.22 -2.66
N ASP A 63 21.27 -11.39 -2.06
CA ASP A 63 21.59 -12.50 -1.16
C ASP A 63 20.64 -12.52 0.05
N VAL A 64 20.39 -11.37 0.68
CA VAL A 64 19.45 -11.25 1.81
C VAL A 64 18.02 -11.61 1.40
N LEU A 65 17.60 -11.23 0.18
CA LEU A 65 16.27 -11.48 -0.32
C LEU A 65 16.12 -12.84 -1.05
N GLY A 66 17.17 -13.68 -1.05
CA GLY A 66 17.16 -14.97 -1.75
C GLY A 66 17.01 -14.85 -3.27
N MET A 67 17.48 -13.76 -3.87
CA MET A 67 17.38 -13.50 -5.30
C MET A 67 18.74 -13.17 -5.94
N THR A 68 18.83 -13.33 -7.25
CA THR A 68 20.04 -12.94 -7.98
C THR A 68 20.21 -11.42 -7.98
N ARG A 69 21.46 -10.94 -8.11
CA ARG A 69 21.76 -9.51 -8.30
C ARG A 69 20.92 -8.86 -9.40
N GLN A 70 20.75 -9.55 -10.53
CA GLN A 70 19.98 -9.02 -11.66
C GLN A 70 18.48 -8.95 -11.32
N GLY A 71 17.97 -9.91 -10.54
CA GLY A 71 16.63 -9.87 -9.98
C GLY A 71 16.40 -8.66 -9.07
N ALA A 72 17.31 -8.43 -8.12
CA ALA A 72 17.25 -7.27 -7.22
C ALA A 72 17.31 -5.96 -7.99
N LEU A 73 18.27 -5.83 -8.91
CA LEU A 73 18.41 -4.66 -9.76
C LEU A 73 17.14 -4.40 -10.59
N LYS A 74 16.55 -5.43 -11.20
CA LYS A 74 15.33 -5.29 -12.00
C LYS A 74 14.14 -4.87 -11.15
N ARG A 75 13.97 -5.43 -9.95
CA ARG A 75 12.82 -5.16 -9.07
C ARG A 75 12.87 -3.76 -8.45
N PHE A 76 14.04 -3.29 -8.04
CA PHE A 76 14.16 -2.12 -7.17
C PHE A 76 14.86 -0.89 -7.78
N ARG A 77 15.42 -0.97 -9.00
CA ARG A 77 16.08 0.19 -9.62
C ARG A 77 15.11 1.25 -10.16
N VAL A 78 13.88 0.85 -10.51
CA VAL A 78 12.87 1.72 -11.14
C VAL A 78 11.82 2.21 -10.13
N ALA A 79 12.01 1.87 -8.86
CA ALA A 79 11.14 2.27 -7.76
C ALA A 79 11.66 3.55 -7.08
#